data_AF-A0A7Y5QWS8-F1
#
_entry.id   AF-A0A7Y5QWS8-F1
#
_cell.length_a   1.000
_cell.length_b   1.000
_cell.length_c   1.000
_cell.angle_alpha   90.00
_cell.angle_beta   90.00
_cell.angle_gamma   90.00
#
_symmetry.space_group_name_H-M   'P 1'
#
loop_
_entity.id
_entity.type
_entity.pdbx_description
1 polymer ?
#
loop_
_entity_poly.entity_id
_entity_poly.type
_entity_poly.pdbx_seq_one_letter_code
_entity_poly.pdbx_strand_id
1 'polypeptide(L)'
;MATTIPSSSRPAAPERSGSGPSRIQEPSSGHARVRAELALTFDDVLLAPSHSLTHPRDVSTVSRFTRGITLNVPLVSAAMDTVTEAEMAIAMARAGGIGVLHKNMSIDRQSAEVDRVKRSESGMIMNPITLNPDATLREASALMHRFRISGVPVVDRDGKLVGIITNRDLQFERDLDRPLRDAMTKDKLVTAPVGTTLDEAERILGRNRIEKLPVVDAEGKLSGLITVKDIHKRRQHPSANKDRHGRLRVAAAVGSGGDVVTRAKALCDAGVDVLVS
;
A
#
# COMPACT_ATOMS: atom_id res chain seq x y z
N MET A 1 -33.52 -50.40 73.69
CA MET A 1 -32.64 -49.69 74.64
C MET A 1 -32.02 -48.50 73.94
N ALA A 2 -32.44 -47.29 74.32
CA ALA A 2 -31.76 -46.04 74.01
C ALA A 2 -30.61 -45.82 75.01
N THR A 3 -29.62 -44.96 74.67
CA THR A 3 -28.80 -44.05 75.53
C THR A 3 -27.47 -43.75 74.79
N THR A 4 -27.25 -42.59 74.15
CA THR A 4 -26.70 -41.29 74.64
C THR A 4 -25.17 -41.15 74.51
N ILE A 5 -24.75 -39.98 73.99
CA ILE A 5 -23.41 -39.45 73.64
C ILE A 5 -22.61 -39.08 74.94
N PRO A 6 -21.26 -38.93 74.94
CA PRO A 6 -20.70 -37.57 74.75
C PRO A 6 -19.32 -37.47 74.06
N SER A 7 -19.02 -36.25 73.64
CA SER A 7 -17.75 -35.69 73.14
C SER A 7 -16.63 -35.58 74.19
N SER A 8 -15.36 -35.60 73.77
CA SER A 8 -14.26 -34.85 74.43
C SER A 8 -13.12 -34.58 73.43
N SER A 9 -12.93 -33.32 73.04
CA SER A 9 -11.85 -32.38 73.45
C SER A 9 -10.44 -32.70 72.90
N ARG A 10 -9.95 -31.79 72.02
CA ARG A 10 -8.55 -31.70 71.56
C ARG A 10 -7.58 -31.53 72.74
N PRO A 11 -6.29 -31.82 72.51
CA PRO A 11 -5.32 -30.73 72.59
C PRO A 11 -4.52 -30.57 71.28
N ALA A 12 -4.04 -29.35 71.07
CA ALA A 12 -3.26 -28.95 69.91
C ALA A 12 -1.74 -29.11 70.14
N ALA A 13 -1.05 -29.38 69.03
CA ALA A 13 0.37 -29.09 68.70
C ALA A 13 1.45 -29.93 69.44
N PRO A 14 2.63 -30.18 68.81
CA PRO A 14 3.43 -29.19 68.11
C PRO A 14 3.71 -29.51 66.63
N GLU A 15 3.80 -28.45 65.84
CA GLU A 15 4.59 -28.44 64.62
C GLU A 15 5.99 -28.99 64.91
N ARG A 16 6.40 -30.00 64.15
CA ARG A 16 7.82 -30.32 63.99
C ARG A 16 8.16 -30.24 62.52
N SER A 17 8.83 -29.13 62.21
CA SER A 17 9.70 -28.98 61.07
C SER A 17 10.65 -30.17 60.99
N GLY A 18 10.66 -30.82 59.83
CA GLY A 18 11.51 -31.97 59.57
C GLY A 18 11.54 -32.23 58.07
N SER A 19 12.57 -31.70 57.43
CA SER A 19 12.94 -31.91 56.03
C SER A 19 13.05 -33.41 55.70
N GLY A 20 12.03 -33.93 55.02
CA GLY A 20 12.02 -35.25 54.36
C GLY A 20 12.33 -35.11 52.87
N PRO A 21 12.89 -36.15 52.24
CA PRO A 21 13.81 -36.04 51.12
C PRO A 21 13.14 -35.45 49.89
N SER A 22 13.86 -34.55 49.22
CA SER A 22 13.54 -34.00 47.91
C SER A 22 13.12 -35.15 47.00
N ARG A 23 11.83 -35.19 46.67
CA ARG A 23 11.33 -36.01 45.57
C ARG A 23 12.08 -35.52 44.34
N ILE A 24 13.09 -36.27 43.90
CA ILE A 24 13.66 -36.10 42.56
C ILE A 24 12.49 -36.39 41.63
N GLN A 25 11.80 -35.33 41.20
CA GLN A 25 10.93 -35.41 40.06
C GLN A 25 11.83 -35.79 38.89
N GLU A 26 11.65 -37.00 38.37
CA GLU A 26 12.13 -37.33 37.03
C GLU A 26 11.68 -36.20 36.10
N PRO A 27 12.56 -35.68 35.23
CA PRO A 27 12.18 -34.63 34.30
C PRO A 27 11.02 -35.18 33.47
N SER A 28 9.83 -34.62 33.68
CA SER A 28 8.70 -34.78 32.77
C SER A 28 9.24 -34.50 31.37
N SER A 29 8.88 -35.35 30.41
CA SER A 29 9.39 -35.42 29.03
C SER A 29 9.41 -34.06 28.31
N GLY A 30 10.36 -33.22 28.71
CA GLY A 30 10.55 -31.87 28.23
C GLY A 30 11.28 -31.98 26.93
N HIS A 31 10.67 -31.49 25.86
CA HIS A 31 11.34 -31.27 24.58
C HIS A 31 12.77 -30.76 24.83
N ALA A 32 13.76 -31.52 24.36
CA ALA A 32 15.15 -31.13 24.49
C ALA A 32 15.32 -29.71 23.94
N ARG A 33 15.84 -28.78 24.77
CA ARG A 33 16.03 -27.36 24.41
C ARG A 33 17.07 -27.16 23.30
N VAL A 34 17.83 -28.22 22.98
CA VAL A 34 18.82 -28.25 21.92
C VAL A 34 18.30 -29.21 20.85
N ARG A 35 18.09 -28.70 19.64
CA ARG A 35 17.79 -29.57 18.49
C ARG A 35 19.02 -30.45 18.25
N ALA A 36 18.82 -31.77 18.29
CA ALA A 36 19.87 -32.74 17.98
C ALA A 36 20.13 -32.86 16.46
N GLU A 37 19.25 -32.29 15.64
CA GLU A 37 19.32 -32.33 14.19
C GLU A 37 20.35 -31.34 13.65
N LEU A 38 21.06 -31.75 12.59
CA LEU A 38 22.01 -30.92 11.86
C LEU A 38 21.31 -29.66 11.33
N ALA A 39 21.87 -28.49 11.65
CA ALA A 39 21.44 -27.20 11.11
C ALA A 39 22.50 -26.70 10.11
N LEU A 40 22.04 -26.27 8.94
CA LEU A 40 22.89 -25.76 7.86
C LEU A 40 22.60 -24.27 7.63
N THR A 41 23.63 -23.49 7.31
CA THR A 41 23.54 -22.12 6.79
C THR A 41 23.84 -22.08 5.28
N PHE A 42 23.78 -20.90 4.68
CA PHE A 42 24.02 -20.71 3.24
C PHE A 42 25.42 -21.16 2.81
N ASP A 43 26.44 -20.94 3.64
CA ASP A 43 27.84 -21.27 3.33
C ASP A 43 28.15 -22.77 3.45
N ASP A 44 27.26 -23.56 4.05
CA ASP A 44 27.47 -25.01 4.22
C ASP A 44 27.12 -25.81 2.96
N VAL A 45 26.46 -25.21 1.96
CA VAL A 45 25.90 -25.91 0.81
C VAL A 45 26.15 -25.19 -0.52
N LEU A 46 26.15 -25.96 -1.61
CA LEU A 46 26.20 -25.44 -2.98
C LEU A 46 25.11 -26.11 -3.82
N LEU A 47 24.60 -25.39 -4.82
CA LEU A 47 23.66 -25.94 -5.78
C LEU A 47 24.41 -26.77 -6.83
N ALA A 48 24.04 -28.05 -6.97
CA ALA A 48 24.57 -28.91 -8.01
C ALA A 48 24.01 -28.49 -9.38
N PRO A 49 24.86 -28.15 -10.38
CA PRO A 49 24.39 -27.81 -11.71
C PRO A 49 23.63 -28.97 -12.36
N SER A 50 22.65 -28.64 -13.20
CA SER A 50 21.88 -29.61 -13.99
C SER A 50 21.65 -29.06 -15.40
N HIS A 51 21.34 -29.95 -16.33
CA HIS A 51 21.07 -29.57 -17.72
C HIS A 51 19.88 -28.60 -17.81
N SER A 52 20.05 -27.49 -18.55
CA SER A 52 19.01 -26.48 -18.79
C SER A 52 18.91 -26.18 -20.28
N LEU A 53 17.68 -26.10 -20.79
CA LEU A 53 17.38 -25.61 -22.14
C LEU A 53 16.96 -24.13 -22.13
N THR A 54 16.79 -23.55 -20.94
CA THR A 54 16.31 -22.17 -20.77
C THR A 54 17.49 -21.23 -20.63
N HIS A 55 17.51 -20.18 -21.45
CA HIS A 55 18.50 -19.12 -21.33
C HIS A 55 18.22 -18.29 -20.06
N PRO A 56 19.25 -17.85 -19.29
CA PRO A 56 19.04 -17.14 -18.02
C PRO A 56 18.14 -15.90 -18.11
N ARG A 57 18.12 -15.21 -19.26
CA ARG A 57 17.28 -14.02 -19.49
C ARG A 57 15.79 -14.33 -19.63
N ASP A 58 15.44 -15.59 -19.92
CA ASP A 58 14.08 -16.05 -20.17
C ASP A 58 13.50 -16.78 -18.94
N VAL A 59 14.27 -16.89 -17.85
CA VAL A 59 13.83 -17.50 -16.60
C VAL A 59 12.85 -16.58 -15.89
N SER A 60 11.70 -17.13 -15.50
CA SER A 60 10.74 -16.42 -14.65
C SER A 60 11.22 -16.40 -13.20
N THR A 61 11.31 -15.21 -12.62
CA THR A 61 11.60 -14.99 -11.19
C THR A 61 10.34 -14.71 -10.38
N VAL A 62 9.16 -14.86 -10.98
CA VAL A 62 7.87 -14.62 -10.32
C VAL A 62 7.71 -15.55 -9.13
N SER A 63 7.39 -14.99 -7.96
CA SER A 63 7.21 -15.74 -6.72
C SER A 63 5.96 -15.28 -5.95
N ARG A 64 5.53 -16.06 -4.96
CA ARG A 64 4.41 -15.69 -4.08
C ARG A 64 4.94 -15.08 -2.80
N PHE A 65 4.49 -13.87 -2.48
CA PHE A 65 4.75 -13.23 -1.19
C PHE A 65 3.65 -13.58 -0.17
N THR A 66 2.40 -13.64 -0.63
CA THR A 66 1.27 -14.14 0.17
C THR A 66 0.43 -15.10 -0.67
N ARG A 67 -0.64 -15.66 -0.08
CA ARG A 67 -1.61 -16.50 -0.82
C ARG A 67 -2.27 -15.76 -1.99
N GLY A 68 -2.40 -14.43 -1.92
CA GLY A 68 -3.10 -13.61 -2.92
C GLY A 68 -2.21 -12.60 -3.64
N ILE A 69 -0.93 -12.49 -3.28
CA ILE A 69 -0.01 -11.49 -3.85
C ILE A 69 1.27 -12.16 -4.34
N THR A 70 1.53 -11.97 -5.63
CA THR A 70 2.76 -12.36 -6.30
C THR A 70 3.73 -11.18 -6.37
N LEU A 71 5.02 -11.48 -6.46
CA LEU A 71 6.06 -10.54 -6.83
C LEU A 71 6.59 -10.92 -8.20
N ASN A 72 6.93 -9.92 -9.02
CA ASN A 72 7.61 -10.16 -10.29
C ASN A 72 9.10 -10.46 -10.08
N VAL A 73 9.65 -10.00 -8.95
CA VAL A 73 11.03 -10.28 -8.50
C VAL A 73 10.97 -10.66 -7.02
N PRO A 74 11.63 -11.73 -6.56
CA PRO A 74 11.47 -12.29 -5.22
C PRO A 74 12.29 -11.52 -4.17
N LEU A 75 12.19 -10.20 -4.17
CA LEU A 75 12.93 -9.30 -3.28
C LEU A 75 11.97 -8.44 -2.48
N VAL A 76 12.18 -8.39 -1.16
CA VAL A 76 11.40 -7.62 -0.20
C VAL A 76 12.36 -6.78 0.64
N SER A 77 12.09 -5.48 0.79
CA SER A 77 12.92 -4.64 1.67
C SER A 77 12.46 -4.76 3.13
N ALA A 78 13.42 -4.81 4.05
CA ALA A 78 13.17 -5.02 5.47
C ALA A 78 12.39 -3.86 6.10
N ALA A 79 11.54 -4.18 7.07
CA ALA A 79 10.71 -3.23 7.81
C ALA A 79 11.47 -2.46 8.89
N MET A 80 12.54 -1.77 8.49
CA MET A 80 13.44 -1.00 9.36
C MET A 80 13.42 0.49 8.99
N ASP A 81 13.57 1.36 9.99
CA ASP A 81 13.58 2.82 9.81
C ASP A 81 14.75 3.33 8.97
N THR A 82 15.88 2.63 9.01
CA THR A 82 17.05 2.92 8.18
C THR A 82 16.95 2.36 6.76
N VAL A 83 15.91 1.59 6.44
CA VAL A 83 15.80 0.87 5.15
C VAL A 83 14.60 1.31 4.34
N THR A 84 13.38 1.25 4.91
CA THR A 84 12.16 1.31 4.09
C THR A 84 11.17 2.37 4.55
N GLU A 85 11.24 3.54 3.91
CA GLU A 85 10.15 4.52 3.81
C GLU A 85 9.60 4.54 2.36
N ALA A 86 8.71 5.49 2.01
CA ALA A 86 8.03 5.48 0.72
C ALA A 86 8.98 5.45 -0.48
N GLU A 87 10.12 6.12 -0.42
CA GLU A 87 11.06 6.17 -1.54
C GLU A 87 11.64 4.79 -1.87
N MET A 88 12.07 4.05 -0.85
CA MET A 88 12.52 2.67 -1.01
C MET A 88 11.37 1.76 -1.43
N ALA A 89 10.19 1.89 -0.83
CA ALA A 89 9.03 1.07 -1.20
C ALA A 89 8.60 1.29 -2.67
N ILE A 90 8.64 2.53 -3.16
CA ILE A 90 8.40 2.88 -4.57
C ILE A 90 9.46 2.23 -5.46
N ALA A 91 10.75 2.32 -5.10
CA ALA A 91 11.83 1.74 -5.88
C ALA A 91 11.72 0.21 -5.96
N MET A 92 11.45 -0.46 -4.83
CA MET A 92 11.26 -1.90 -4.76
C MET A 92 10.06 -2.36 -5.60
N ALA A 93 8.92 -1.67 -5.47
CA ALA A 93 7.74 -1.99 -6.26
C ALA A 93 7.97 -1.78 -7.75
N ARG A 94 8.68 -0.72 -8.17
CA ARG A 94 9.06 -0.49 -9.58
C ARG A 94 9.98 -1.57 -10.15
N ALA A 95 10.91 -2.09 -9.35
CA ALA A 95 11.78 -3.18 -9.75
C ALA A 95 11.04 -4.52 -9.85
N GLY A 96 9.87 -4.65 -9.21
CA GLY A 96 9.03 -5.85 -9.24
C GLY A 96 8.96 -6.60 -7.91
N GLY A 97 9.65 -6.10 -6.88
CA GLY A 97 9.55 -6.58 -5.51
C GLY A 97 8.43 -5.89 -4.73
N ILE A 98 8.62 -5.76 -3.41
CA ILE A 98 7.74 -4.99 -2.52
C ILE A 98 8.55 -4.41 -1.36
N GLY A 99 8.21 -3.20 -0.91
CA GLY A 99 8.78 -2.63 0.31
C GLY A 99 7.83 -2.79 1.50
N VAL A 100 8.39 -3.11 2.67
CA VAL A 100 7.65 -3.13 3.94
C VAL A 100 7.97 -1.88 4.75
N LEU A 101 7.01 -0.96 4.87
CA LEU A 101 7.16 0.26 5.66
C LEU A 101 7.30 -0.07 7.14
N HIS A 102 8.33 0.45 7.80
CA HIS A 102 8.57 0.22 9.22
C HIS A 102 7.48 0.88 10.11
N LYS A 103 7.34 0.38 11.35
CA LYS A 103 6.36 0.89 12.32
C LYS A 103 6.90 1.94 13.28
N ASN A 104 8.19 2.30 13.19
CA ASN A 104 8.86 3.26 14.09
C ASN A 104 8.46 4.71 13.74
N MET A 105 7.16 4.98 13.75
CA MET A 105 6.53 6.27 13.46
C MET A 105 5.06 6.27 13.92
N SER A 106 4.46 7.45 13.99
CA SER A 106 3.02 7.57 14.28
C SER A 106 2.18 6.87 13.21
N ILE A 107 0.95 6.48 13.59
CA ILE A 107 -0.01 5.84 12.67
C ILE A 107 -0.25 6.75 11.46
N ASP A 108 -0.47 8.05 11.71
CA ASP A 108 -0.73 9.03 10.64
C ASP A 108 0.43 9.16 9.66
N ARG A 109 1.68 9.18 10.17
CA ARG A 109 2.87 9.23 9.30
C ARG A 109 2.98 7.96 8.46
N GLN A 110 2.76 6.79 9.06
CA GLN A 110 2.83 5.52 8.34
C GLN A 110 1.76 5.43 7.24
N SER A 111 0.54 5.87 7.54
CA SER A 111 -0.55 5.98 6.57
C SER A 111 -0.22 6.98 5.45
N ALA A 112 0.42 8.10 5.76
CA ALA A 112 0.88 9.06 4.76
C ALA A 112 1.96 8.48 3.84
N GLU A 113 2.89 7.68 4.37
CA GLU A 113 3.89 6.95 3.57
C GLU A 113 3.22 5.92 2.65
N VAL A 114 2.23 5.16 3.13
CA VAL A 114 1.41 4.25 2.30
C VAL A 114 0.76 5.04 1.16
N ASP A 115 0.04 6.12 1.49
CA ASP A 115 -0.64 6.95 0.50
C ASP A 115 0.34 7.52 -0.55
N ARG A 116 1.53 7.97 -0.12
CA ARG A 116 2.60 8.42 -1.02
C ARG A 116 3.05 7.34 -1.99
N VAL A 117 3.19 6.08 -1.55
CA VAL A 117 3.51 4.96 -2.44
C VAL A 117 2.35 4.67 -3.41
N LYS A 118 1.11 4.60 -2.92
CA LYS A 118 -0.07 4.30 -3.75
C LYS A 118 -0.35 5.39 -4.79
N ARG A 119 0.03 6.65 -4.53
CA ARG A 119 -0.09 7.78 -5.48
C ARG A 119 1.12 7.96 -6.39
N SER A 120 2.23 7.26 -6.14
CA SER A 120 3.46 7.41 -6.94
C SER A 120 3.25 6.97 -8.38
N GLU A 121 2.47 5.91 -8.60
CA GLU A 121 1.98 5.49 -9.90
C GLU A 121 0.54 5.04 -9.76
N SER A 122 -0.30 5.42 -10.71
CA SER A 122 -1.65 4.91 -10.84
C SER A 122 -1.94 4.73 -12.32
N GLY A 123 -2.51 3.60 -12.73
CA GLY A 123 -3.00 3.46 -14.10
C GLY A 123 -4.11 4.46 -14.40
N MET A 124 -4.95 4.73 -13.41
CA MET A 124 -6.00 5.72 -13.43
C MET A 124 -6.07 6.37 -12.05
N ILE A 125 -6.07 7.70 -11.98
CA ILE A 125 -6.29 8.44 -10.74
C ILE A 125 -7.79 8.36 -10.44
N MET A 126 -8.15 7.63 -9.40
CA MET A 126 -9.52 7.57 -8.87
C MET A 126 -9.79 8.82 -8.05
N ASN A 127 -10.98 9.41 -8.20
CA ASN A 127 -11.39 10.64 -7.51
C ASN A 127 -10.34 11.78 -7.65
N PRO A 128 -10.06 12.22 -8.89
CA PRO A 128 -9.12 13.32 -9.12
C PRO A 128 -9.60 14.59 -8.39
N ILE A 129 -8.67 15.45 -8.01
CA ILE A 129 -9.01 16.76 -7.45
C ILE A 129 -9.72 17.56 -8.54
N THR A 130 -10.87 18.14 -8.22
CA THR A 130 -11.70 18.90 -9.15
C THR A 130 -11.94 20.33 -8.66
N LEU A 131 -12.36 21.20 -9.57
CA LEU A 131 -12.82 22.56 -9.27
C LEU A 131 -14.23 22.80 -9.82
N ASN A 132 -14.94 23.76 -9.24
CA ASN A 132 -16.22 24.21 -9.74
C ASN A 132 -16.00 25.24 -10.87
N PRO A 133 -16.84 25.30 -11.92
CA PRO A 133 -16.73 26.33 -12.98
C PRO A 133 -16.83 27.78 -12.47
N ASP A 134 -17.41 28.00 -11.28
CA ASP A 134 -17.49 29.31 -10.61
C ASP A 134 -16.19 29.70 -9.89
N ALA A 135 -15.27 28.76 -9.66
CA ALA A 135 -13.99 29.02 -9.00
C ALA A 135 -13.08 29.93 -9.85
N THR A 136 -12.16 30.64 -9.22
CA THR A 136 -11.28 31.61 -9.90
C THR A 136 -10.02 30.94 -10.47
N LEU A 137 -9.36 31.59 -11.44
CA LEU A 137 -8.05 31.12 -11.92
C LEU A 137 -6.98 31.15 -10.82
N ARG A 138 -7.09 32.08 -9.87
CA ARG A 138 -6.24 32.16 -8.68
C ARG A 138 -6.35 30.90 -7.83
N GLU A 139 -7.57 30.43 -7.57
CA GLU A 139 -7.81 29.19 -6.84
C GLU A 139 -7.26 27.97 -7.58
N ALA A 140 -7.46 27.91 -8.90
CA ALA A 140 -6.90 26.85 -9.73
C ALA A 140 -5.37 26.83 -9.70
N SER A 141 -4.73 27.99 -9.83
CA SER A 141 -3.27 28.14 -9.75
C SER A 141 -2.73 27.71 -8.38
N ALA A 142 -3.36 28.17 -7.30
CA ALA A 142 -2.98 27.79 -5.94
C ALA A 142 -3.11 26.28 -5.70
N LEU A 143 -4.19 25.68 -6.20
CA LEU A 143 -4.43 24.24 -6.10
C LEU A 143 -3.39 23.44 -6.90
N MET A 144 -3.12 23.84 -8.15
CA MET A 144 -2.11 23.21 -9.00
C MET A 144 -0.71 23.30 -8.38
N HIS A 145 -0.36 24.43 -7.78
CA HIS A 145 0.92 24.61 -7.08
C HIS A 145 1.01 23.73 -5.82
N ARG A 146 -0.03 23.74 -4.99
CA ARG A 146 -0.09 22.99 -3.73
C ARG A 146 0.05 21.48 -3.95
N PHE A 147 -0.64 20.93 -4.96
CA PHE A 147 -0.64 19.49 -5.24
C PHE A 147 0.36 19.08 -6.32
N ARG A 148 1.13 20.02 -6.88
CA ARG A 148 2.09 19.80 -7.97
C ARG A 148 1.48 19.08 -9.17
N ILE A 149 0.24 19.44 -9.51
CA ILE A 149 -0.51 18.90 -10.66
C ILE A 149 -0.57 19.95 -11.77
N SER A 150 -0.43 19.52 -13.03
CA SER A 150 -0.38 20.43 -14.18
C SER A 150 -1.74 20.67 -14.84
N GLY A 151 -2.82 20.20 -14.23
CA GLY A 151 -4.18 20.42 -14.71
C GLY A 151 -5.23 19.72 -13.86
N VAL A 152 -6.42 20.30 -13.87
CA VAL A 152 -7.51 20.03 -12.94
C VAL A 152 -8.81 19.91 -13.75
N PRO A 153 -9.54 18.78 -13.64
CA PRO A 153 -10.88 18.68 -14.19
C PRO A 153 -11.84 19.65 -13.49
N VAL A 154 -12.74 20.25 -14.27
CA VAL A 154 -13.77 21.16 -13.78
C VAL A 154 -15.11 20.44 -13.86
N VAL A 155 -15.82 20.35 -12.74
CA VAL A 155 -17.09 19.63 -12.62
C VAL A 155 -18.20 20.56 -12.11
N ASP A 156 -19.43 20.34 -12.56
CA ASP A 156 -20.59 21.06 -12.03
C ASP A 156 -21.03 20.56 -10.64
N ARG A 157 -22.15 21.07 -10.13
CA ARG A 157 -22.69 20.71 -8.81
C ARG A 157 -23.13 19.25 -8.72
N ASP A 158 -23.44 18.62 -9.85
CA ASP A 158 -23.90 17.22 -9.94
C ASP A 158 -22.75 16.24 -10.19
N GLY A 159 -21.51 16.76 -10.31
CA GLY A 159 -20.29 16.00 -10.57
C GLY A 159 -20.03 15.73 -12.06
N LYS A 160 -20.79 16.35 -12.96
CA LYS A 160 -20.62 16.21 -14.41
C LYS A 160 -19.38 16.96 -14.86
N LEU A 161 -18.57 16.33 -15.71
CA LEU A 161 -17.39 16.98 -16.27
C LEU A 161 -17.82 18.07 -17.26
N VAL A 162 -17.45 19.32 -16.96
CA VAL A 162 -17.77 20.49 -17.81
C VAL A 162 -16.54 21.12 -18.46
N GLY A 163 -15.34 20.80 -17.97
CA GLY A 163 -14.12 21.36 -18.51
C GLY A 163 -12.84 20.76 -17.95
N ILE A 164 -11.71 21.21 -18.49
CA ILE A 164 -10.39 20.99 -17.88
C ILE A 164 -9.57 22.28 -17.97
N ILE A 165 -8.86 22.60 -16.90
CA ILE A 165 -7.90 23.71 -16.86
C ILE A 165 -6.49 23.15 -16.69
N THR A 166 -5.52 23.69 -17.41
CA THR A 166 -4.12 23.25 -17.36
C THR A 166 -3.18 24.41 -17.13
N ASN A 167 -1.91 24.12 -16.78
CA ASN A 167 -0.88 25.15 -16.64
C ASN A 167 -0.72 26.00 -17.92
N ARG A 168 -0.97 25.43 -19.09
CA ARG A 168 -0.87 26.16 -20.37
C ARG A 168 -1.96 27.23 -20.49
N ASP A 169 -3.15 26.94 -19.97
CA ASP A 169 -4.28 27.88 -19.98
C ASP A 169 -4.08 29.02 -18.99
N LEU A 170 -3.30 28.82 -17.93
CA LEU A 170 -2.96 29.85 -16.94
C LEU A 170 -1.76 30.72 -17.33
N GLN A 171 -0.83 30.23 -18.15
CA GLN A 171 0.45 30.89 -18.41
C GLN A 171 0.33 32.28 -19.04
N PHE A 172 -0.72 32.52 -19.80
CA PHE A 172 -0.91 33.79 -20.52
C PHE A 172 -1.95 34.69 -19.87
N GLU A 173 -2.47 34.29 -18.71
CA GLU A 173 -3.57 35.01 -18.07
C GLU A 173 -3.12 36.08 -17.10
N ARG A 174 -3.68 37.28 -17.30
CA ARG A 174 -3.35 38.48 -16.52
C ARG A 174 -4.39 38.76 -15.44
N ASP A 175 -5.65 38.40 -15.69
CA ASP A 175 -6.73 38.50 -14.72
C ASP A 175 -6.96 37.12 -14.10
N LEU A 176 -6.51 36.96 -12.86
CA LEU A 176 -6.64 35.70 -12.12
C LEU A 176 -7.95 35.59 -11.33
N ASP A 177 -8.74 36.66 -11.26
CA ASP A 177 -9.99 36.69 -10.49
C ASP A 177 -11.20 36.34 -11.35
N ARG A 178 -11.03 36.25 -12.68
CA ARG A 178 -12.06 35.74 -13.58
C ARG A 178 -12.40 34.25 -13.30
N PRO A 179 -13.64 33.83 -13.56
CA PRO A 179 -14.08 32.47 -13.30
C PRO A 179 -13.52 31.45 -14.29
N LEU A 180 -13.40 30.19 -13.85
CA LEU A 180 -12.87 29.09 -14.65
C LEU A 180 -13.68 28.82 -15.91
N ARG A 181 -15.00 29.01 -15.88
CA ARG A 181 -15.89 28.76 -17.03
C ARG A 181 -15.50 29.52 -18.30
N ASP A 182 -14.81 30.65 -18.14
CA ASP A 182 -14.39 31.53 -19.24
C ASP A 182 -13.01 31.18 -19.79
N ALA A 183 -12.21 30.46 -19.00
CA ALA A 183 -10.81 30.13 -19.29
C ALA A 183 -10.57 28.66 -19.63
N MET A 184 -11.42 27.77 -19.13
CA MET A 184 -11.25 26.33 -19.26
C MET A 184 -11.51 25.86 -20.69
N THR A 185 -10.84 24.77 -21.07
CA THR A 185 -11.22 24.07 -22.30
C THR A 185 -12.56 23.39 -22.09
N LYS A 186 -13.57 23.77 -22.88
CA LYS A 186 -14.94 23.23 -22.87
C LYS A 186 -15.37 22.60 -24.20
N ASP A 187 -14.86 23.14 -25.31
CA ASP A 187 -15.15 22.64 -26.65
C ASP A 187 -14.15 21.54 -27.02
N LYS A 188 -14.66 20.35 -27.38
CA LYS A 188 -13.87 19.14 -27.72
C LYS A 188 -13.09 18.54 -26.55
N LEU A 189 -13.72 18.42 -25.37
CA LEU A 189 -13.17 17.53 -24.35
C LEU A 189 -13.09 16.12 -24.90
N VAL A 190 -11.87 15.62 -25.00
CA VAL A 190 -11.61 14.21 -25.24
C VAL A 190 -11.72 13.52 -23.89
N THR A 191 -12.70 12.62 -23.77
CA THR A 191 -12.92 11.80 -22.58
C THR A 191 -12.83 10.33 -22.95
N ALA A 192 -12.74 9.47 -21.93
CA ALA A 192 -12.79 8.03 -22.10
C ALA A 192 -13.87 7.42 -21.19
N PRO A 193 -14.55 6.34 -21.60
CA PRO A 193 -15.53 5.67 -20.75
C PRO A 193 -14.84 4.92 -19.59
N VAL A 194 -15.57 4.71 -18.49
CA VAL A 194 -15.15 3.78 -17.44
C VAL A 194 -14.86 2.40 -18.04
N GLY A 195 -13.74 1.79 -17.62
CA GLY A 195 -13.26 0.52 -18.17
C GLY A 195 -12.21 0.67 -19.28
N THR A 196 -11.91 1.89 -19.73
CA THR A 196 -10.82 2.14 -20.69
C THR A 196 -9.50 1.62 -20.14
N THR A 197 -8.84 0.79 -20.93
CA THR A 197 -7.52 0.25 -20.60
C THR A 197 -6.44 1.31 -20.75
N LEU A 198 -5.31 1.14 -20.06
CA LEU A 198 -4.15 2.04 -20.23
C LEU A 198 -3.64 2.10 -21.67
N ASP A 199 -3.72 0.99 -22.41
CA ASP A 199 -3.22 0.91 -23.79
C ASP A 199 -4.16 1.64 -24.77
N GLU A 200 -5.48 1.61 -24.51
CA GLU A 200 -6.45 2.43 -25.23
C GLU A 200 -6.30 3.90 -24.89
N ALA A 201 -6.13 4.23 -23.60
CA ALA A 201 -5.87 5.58 -23.13
C ALA A 201 -4.63 6.16 -23.79
N GLU A 202 -3.55 5.38 -23.93
CA GLU A 202 -2.34 5.78 -24.66
C GLU A 202 -2.63 6.15 -26.11
N ARG A 203 -3.42 5.32 -26.82
CA ARG A 203 -3.82 5.61 -28.21
C ARG A 203 -4.65 6.90 -28.30
N ILE A 204 -5.58 7.11 -27.36
CA ILE A 204 -6.44 8.31 -27.32
C ILE A 204 -5.60 9.56 -27.04
N LEU A 205 -4.75 9.53 -26.01
CA LEU A 205 -3.86 10.65 -25.65
C LEU A 205 -2.93 11.00 -26.82
N GLY A 206 -2.31 9.99 -27.45
CA GLY A 206 -1.41 10.17 -28.59
C GLY A 206 -2.10 10.74 -29.83
N ARG A 207 -3.27 10.21 -30.21
CA ARG A 207 -4.04 10.68 -31.37
C ARG A 207 -4.49 12.13 -31.23
N ASN A 208 -4.89 12.52 -30.02
CA ASN A 208 -5.40 13.87 -29.75
C ASN A 208 -4.32 14.85 -29.28
N ARG A 209 -3.07 14.39 -29.08
CA ARG A 209 -1.93 15.19 -28.60
C ARG A 209 -2.21 15.92 -27.28
N ILE A 210 -2.88 15.23 -26.35
CA ILE A 210 -3.24 15.76 -25.04
C ILE A 210 -2.50 14.98 -23.93
N GLU A 211 -2.30 15.62 -22.78
CA GLU A 211 -1.55 15.03 -21.66
C GLU A 211 -2.42 14.34 -20.61
N LYS A 212 -3.72 14.68 -20.57
CA LYS A 212 -4.67 14.25 -19.56
C LYS A 212 -5.96 13.80 -20.23
N LEU A 213 -6.47 12.66 -19.82
CA LEU A 213 -7.68 12.03 -20.35
C LEU A 213 -8.65 11.80 -19.18
N PRO A 214 -9.66 12.67 -19.02
CA PRO A 214 -10.73 12.46 -18.06
C PRO A 214 -11.53 11.20 -18.41
N VAL A 215 -11.86 10.41 -17.39
CA VAL A 215 -12.66 9.19 -17.50
C VAL A 215 -14.03 9.47 -16.93
N VAL A 216 -15.07 9.25 -17.73
CA VAL A 216 -16.46 9.56 -17.37
C VAL A 216 -17.35 8.32 -17.42
N ASP A 217 -18.40 8.30 -16.59
CA ASP A 217 -19.46 7.29 -16.64
C ASP A 217 -20.47 7.55 -17.76
N ALA A 218 -21.54 6.75 -17.83
CA ALA A 218 -22.56 6.86 -18.87
C ALA A 218 -23.36 8.17 -18.77
N GLU A 219 -23.46 8.74 -17.56
CA GLU A 219 -24.16 9.99 -17.26
C GLU A 219 -23.26 11.23 -17.48
N GLY A 220 -21.96 11.02 -17.75
CA GLY A 220 -20.97 12.06 -17.97
C GLY A 220 -20.32 12.60 -16.69
N LYS A 221 -20.48 11.92 -15.56
CA LYS A 221 -19.79 12.26 -14.31
C LYS A 221 -18.35 11.79 -14.32
N LEU A 222 -17.49 12.61 -13.74
CA LEU A 222 -16.06 12.32 -13.67
C LEU A 222 -15.80 11.18 -12.69
N SER A 223 -15.29 10.07 -13.21
CA SER A 223 -14.92 8.88 -12.43
C SER A 223 -13.41 8.78 -12.20
N GLY A 224 -12.59 9.33 -13.11
CA GLY A 224 -11.14 9.24 -13.00
C GLY A 224 -10.36 10.14 -13.96
N LEU A 225 -9.03 10.09 -13.86
CA LEU A 225 -8.12 10.83 -14.73
C LEU A 225 -6.91 9.96 -15.10
N ILE A 226 -6.62 9.81 -16.39
CA ILE A 226 -5.41 9.14 -16.88
C ILE A 226 -4.45 10.20 -17.42
N THR A 227 -3.16 10.06 -17.13
CA THR A 227 -2.13 11.01 -17.59
C THR A 227 -1.06 10.32 -18.44
N VAL A 228 -0.48 11.07 -19.39
CA VAL A 228 0.68 10.60 -20.18
C VAL A 228 1.87 10.25 -19.28
N LYS A 229 2.01 10.96 -18.15
CA LYS A 229 3.07 10.68 -17.16
C LYS A 229 2.95 9.26 -16.61
N ASP A 230 1.75 8.79 -16.32
CA ASP A 230 1.54 7.45 -15.77
C ASP A 230 1.80 6.35 -16.81
N ILE A 231 1.45 6.60 -18.07
CA ILE A 231 1.78 5.71 -19.20
C ILE A 231 3.30 5.61 -19.38
N HIS A 232 4.00 6.75 -19.34
CA HIS A 232 5.45 6.76 -19.47
C HIS A 232 6.14 5.96 -18.35
N LYS A 233 5.70 6.13 -17.09
CA LYS A 233 6.22 5.35 -15.96
C LYS A 233 6.01 3.84 -16.14
N ARG A 234 4.85 3.42 -16.68
CA ARG A 234 4.60 1.99 -16.99
C ARG A 234 5.59 1.44 -18.01
N ARG A 235 5.98 2.22 -19.03
CA ARG A 235 7.00 1.80 -20.00
C ARG A 235 8.39 1.70 -19.39
N GLN A 236 8.73 2.60 -18.47
CA GLN A 236 10.03 2.57 -17.77
C GLN A 236 10.17 1.39 -16.81
N HIS A 237 9.06 0.93 -16.22
CA HIS A 237 9.04 -0.11 -15.21
C HIS A 237 8.06 -1.24 -15.58
N PRO A 238 8.38 -2.07 -16.59
CA PRO A 238 7.50 -3.13 -17.07
C PRO A 238 7.31 -4.25 -16.05
N SER A 239 8.31 -4.51 -15.21
CA SER A 239 8.25 -5.50 -14.14
C SER A 239 7.63 -4.96 -12.84
N ALA A 240 7.12 -3.72 -12.83
CA ALA A 240 6.59 -3.12 -11.61
C ALA A 240 5.47 -3.94 -10.98
N ASN A 241 5.55 -4.13 -9.66
CA ASN A 241 4.54 -4.84 -8.90
C ASN A 241 3.36 -3.91 -8.58
N LYS A 242 2.23 -4.17 -9.24
CA LYS A 242 1.04 -3.31 -9.21
C LYS A 242 -0.19 -4.05 -8.70
N ASP A 243 -1.10 -3.29 -8.09
CA ASP A 243 -2.43 -3.75 -7.73
C ASP A 243 -3.38 -3.74 -8.95
N ARG A 244 -4.61 -4.19 -8.75
CA ARG A 244 -5.66 -4.23 -9.79
C ARG A 244 -6.02 -2.85 -10.37
N HIS A 245 -5.67 -1.76 -9.68
CA HIS A 245 -5.90 -0.39 -10.12
C HIS A 245 -4.65 0.23 -10.79
N GLY A 246 -3.60 -0.58 -10.98
CA GLY A 246 -2.33 -0.13 -11.57
C GLY A 246 -1.48 0.71 -10.62
N ARG A 247 -1.76 0.68 -9.31
CA ARG A 247 -0.95 1.37 -8.30
C ARG A 247 0.16 0.47 -7.79
N LEU A 248 1.30 1.04 -7.41
CA LEU A 248 2.38 0.26 -6.81
C LEU A 248 1.90 -0.47 -5.54
N ARG A 249 2.35 -1.70 -5.36
CA ARG A 249 2.07 -2.46 -4.14
C ARG A 249 2.97 -2.05 -3.00
N VAL A 250 2.43 -2.02 -1.78
CA VAL A 250 3.18 -1.69 -0.57
C VAL A 250 2.73 -2.56 0.59
N ALA A 251 3.69 -2.98 1.41
CA ALA A 251 3.45 -3.64 2.68
C ALA A 251 3.77 -2.68 3.84
N ALA A 252 3.19 -2.91 5.01
CA ALA A 252 3.49 -2.15 6.20
C ALA A 252 3.58 -3.06 7.42
N ALA A 253 4.57 -2.78 8.27
CA ALA A 253 4.72 -3.49 9.53
C ALA A 253 3.73 -2.97 10.58
N VAL A 254 3.17 -3.88 11.36
CA VAL A 254 2.36 -3.62 12.53
C VAL A 254 2.99 -4.31 13.74
N GLY A 255 2.78 -3.78 14.94
CA GLY A 255 3.25 -4.43 16.16
C GLY A 255 2.25 -5.46 16.69
N SER A 256 2.60 -6.10 17.81
CA SER A 256 1.70 -6.97 18.59
C SER A 256 1.06 -6.26 19.81
N GLY A 257 1.24 -4.94 19.92
CA GLY A 257 0.75 -4.12 21.04
C GLY A 257 -0.74 -3.75 20.95
N GLY A 258 -1.24 -3.05 21.95
CA GLY A 258 -2.65 -2.67 22.05
C GLY A 258 -3.17 -1.73 20.94
N ASP A 259 -2.27 -1.03 20.23
CA ASP A 259 -2.62 -0.14 19.11
C ASP A 259 -2.70 -0.85 17.75
N VAL A 260 -2.45 -2.17 17.69
CA VAL A 260 -2.35 -2.92 16.43
C VAL A 260 -3.59 -2.79 15.55
N VAL A 261 -4.79 -2.90 16.14
CA VAL A 261 -6.04 -2.86 15.39
C VAL A 261 -6.29 -1.46 14.80
N THR A 262 -6.04 -0.42 15.58
CA THR A 262 -6.17 0.97 15.15
C THR A 262 -5.20 1.29 14.02
N ARG A 263 -3.94 0.86 14.16
CA ARG A 263 -2.90 1.03 13.13
C ARG A 263 -3.25 0.25 11.86
N ALA A 264 -3.61 -1.02 11.99
CA ALA A 264 -3.99 -1.86 10.86
C ALA A 264 -5.17 -1.25 10.08
N LYS A 265 -6.19 -0.77 10.79
CA LYS A 265 -7.34 -0.10 10.16
C LYS A 265 -6.92 1.14 9.37
N ALA A 266 -6.14 2.03 9.99
CA ALA A 266 -5.66 3.25 9.32
C ALA A 266 -4.82 2.95 8.07
N LEU A 267 -3.98 1.91 8.12
CA LEU A 267 -3.17 1.49 6.98
C LEU A 267 -4.03 0.86 5.86
N CYS A 268 -5.05 0.07 6.23
CA CYS A 268 -6.04 -0.45 5.28
C CYS A 268 -6.81 0.68 4.60
N ASP A 269 -7.23 1.69 5.35
CA ASP A 269 -7.93 2.87 4.82
C ASP A 269 -7.02 3.68 3.87
N ALA A 270 -5.71 3.76 4.15
CA ALA A 270 -4.71 4.32 3.25
C ALA A 270 -4.42 3.45 2.00
N GLY A 271 -4.87 2.19 2.00
CA GLY A 271 -4.77 1.29 0.86
C GLY A 271 -3.52 0.41 0.82
N VAL A 272 -2.96 0.04 1.98
CA VAL A 272 -1.87 -0.95 2.08
C VAL A 272 -2.29 -2.30 1.49
N ASP A 273 -1.36 -3.02 0.84
CA ASP A 273 -1.64 -4.33 0.23
C ASP A 273 -1.39 -5.51 1.19
N VAL A 274 -0.41 -5.38 2.10
CA VAL A 274 -0.02 -6.42 3.05
C VAL A 274 0.33 -5.82 4.41
N LEU A 275 -0.14 -6.46 5.48
CA LEU A 275 0.32 -6.21 6.85
C LEU A 275 1.33 -7.28 7.27
N VAL A 276 2.43 -6.85 7.86
CA VAL A 276 3.49 -7.74 8.38
C VAL A 276 3.54 -7.56 9.90
N SER A 277 3.31 -8.62 10.68
CA SER A 277 3.33 -8.60 12.15
C SER A 277 4.59 -9.23 12.71
#